data_AF-A0A1E3S5C4-F1
#
_entry.id   AF-A0A1E3S5C4-F1
#
_cell.length_a   1.000
_cell.length_b   1.000
_cell.length_c   1.000
_cell.angle_alpha   90.00
_cell.angle_beta   90.00
_cell.angle_gamma   90.00
#
_symmetry.space_group_name_H-M   'P 1'
#
loop_
_entity.id
_entity.type
_entity.pdbx_description
1 polymer ?
#
loop_
_entity_poly.entity_id
_entity_poly.type
_entity_poly.pdbx_seq_one_letter_code
_entity_poly.pdbx_strand_id
1 'polypeptide(L)'
;MHQQALTYDPPGNTEGQGDCHLLVFERDEHKLYEIYQGSKKGDAIAAVGFFVWNLNKSYPETLRGDQCTSADAAGFPIAALLPTADEVASGAVNHPLRFILPNSHMREGVFVRPATHAGGPQNSDPNVPPYGVWLRLKADFDESKYSKSEQVILKALKTYGMLLSDGGEVPLTFADDRTSTAKWSSLGIKADSFNDIGVDQFDVVELGSDIPLTYDCIRNH
;
A
#
# COMPACT_ATOMS: atom_id res chain seq x y z
N MET A 1 -6.61 -13.29 21.17
CA MET A 1 -5.32 -13.44 20.47
C MET A 1 -5.02 -14.92 20.20
N HIS A 2 -5.14 -15.40 18.96
CA HIS A 2 -4.52 -16.66 18.56
C HIS A 2 -3.10 -16.33 18.10
N GLN A 3 -2.11 -16.54 18.98
CA GLN A 3 -0.70 -16.51 18.59
C GLN A 3 -0.40 -17.80 17.81
N GLN A 4 -0.66 -17.77 16.51
CA GLN A 4 -0.09 -18.74 15.59
C GLN A 4 1.31 -18.26 15.20
N ALA A 5 2.23 -19.21 15.06
CA ALA A 5 3.66 -18.96 14.93
C ALA A 5 3.95 -17.96 13.81
N LEU A 6 4.38 -16.74 14.19
CA LEU A 6 5.04 -15.78 13.31
C LEU A 6 6.46 -16.28 12.96
N THR A 7 6.56 -17.50 12.47
CA THR A 7 7.77 -17.94 11.80
C THR A 7 7.63 -17.39 10.40
N TYR A 8 8.61 -16.62 9.95
CA TYR A 8 8.83 -16.39 8.52
C TYR A 8 8.59 -17.71 7.80
N ASP A 9 7.59 -17.77 6.94
CA ASP A 9 7.29 -18.94 6.14
C ASP A 9 7.97 -18.70 4.78
N PRO A 10 9.18 -19.26 4.56
CA PRO A 10 9.91 -19.15 3.31
C PRO A 10 9.42 -19.98 2.11
N PRO A 11 8.33 -20.81 2.12
CA PRO A 11 8.01 -21.58 0.92
C PRO A 11 7.45 -20.70 -0.20
N GLY A 12 7.08 -19.46 0.09
CA GLY A 12 6.97 -18.41 -0.93
C GLY A 12 8.35 -17.83 -1.19
N ASN A 13 9.08 -18.40 -2.15
CA ASN A 13 10.42 -18.03 -2.58
C ASN A 13 10.65 -16.48 -2.66
N THR A 14 11.06 -15.85 -1.57
CA THR A 14 11.48 -14.43 -1.50
C THR A 14 12.99 -14.36 -1.67
N GLU A 15 13.52 -14.89 -2.78
CA GLU A 15 14.86 -14.53 -3.24
C GLU A 15 14.87 -13.02 -3.53
N GLY A 16 15.12 -12.21 -2.50
CA GLY A 16 15.36 -10.78 -2.60
C GLY A 16 14.25 -9.81 -2.17
N GLN A 17 13.17 -10.23 -1.50
CA GLN A 17 12.19 -9.27 -0.94
C GLN A 17 12.18 -9.31 0.60
N GLY A 18 12.60 -8.19 1.21
CA GLY A 18 13.15 -8.15 2.57
C GLY A 18 12.38 -7.32 3.61
N ASP A 19 11.23 -6.72 3.28
CA ASP A 19 10.57 -5.79 4.20
C ASP A 19 9.72 -6.47 5.29
N CYS A 20 9.28 -7.72 5.09
CA CYS A 20 8.62 -8.54 6.12
C CYS A 20 7.55 -7.79 6.93
N HIS A 21 6.58 -7.21 6.24
CA HIS A 21 5.49 -6.48 6.89
C HIS A 21 4.60 -7.39 7.73
N LEU A 22 4.22 -6.92 8.92
CA LEU A 22 3.17 -7.51 9.72
C LEU A 22 2.13 -6.45 10.07
N LEU A 23 0.88 -6.72 9.69
CA LEU A 23 -0.27 -5.85 9.92
C LEU A 23 -1.19 -6.52 10.94
N VAL A 24 -1.46 -5.85 12.06
CA VAL A 24 -2.30 -6.39 13.13
C VAL A 24 -3.35 -5.37 13.50
N PHE A 25 -4.61 -5.72 13.28
CA PHE A 25 -5.74 -4.95 13.79
C PHE A 25 -6.18 -5.49 15.15
N GLU A 26 -6.00 -4.68 16.19
CA GLU A 26 -6.51 -4.96 17.53
C GLU A 26 -7.88 -4.33 17.71
N ARG A 27 -8.89 -5.18 17.83
CA ARG A 27 -10.30 -4.79 17.74
C ARG A 27 -10.77 -4.07 19.00
N ASP A 28 -10.32 -4.51 20.16
CA ASP A 28 -10.82 -3.95 21.44
C ASP A 28 -10.25 -2.55 21.68
N GLU A 29 -9.01 -2.31 21.28
CA GLU A 29 -8.35 -1.00 21.43
C GLU A 29 -8.55 -0.07 20.23
N HIS A 30 -9.16 -0.56 19.14
CA HIS A 30 -9.27 0.15 17.86
C HIS A 30 -7.91 0.68 17.37
N LYS A 31 -6.90 -0.20 17.37
CA LYS A 31 -5.55 0.14 16.91
C LYS A 31 -5.13 -0.75 15.76
N LEU A 32 -4.49 -0.15 14.78
CA LEU A 32 -3.77 -0.86 13.73
C LEU A 32 -2.28 -0.72 13.99
N TYR A 33 -1.62 -1.86 14.14
CA TYR A 33 -0.17 -1.98 14.27
C TYR A 33 0.41 -2.41 12.93
N GLU A 34 1.38 -1.65 12.43
CA GLU A 34 2.08 -1.96 11.18
C GLU A 34 3.57 -2.01 11.45
N ILE A 35 4.17 -3.12 11.04
CA ILE A 35 5.55 -3.44 11.34
C ILE A 35 6.36 -3.46 10.06
N TYR A 36 7.55 -2.88 10.11
CA TYR A 36 8.58 -2.93 9.08
C TYR A 36 9.76 -3.79 9.56
N GLN A 37 10.18 -4.72 8.72
CA GLN A 37 11.17 -5.77 8.99
C GLN A 37 10.90 -6.50 10.29
N GLY A 38 9.69 -7.10 10.36
CA GLY A 38 9.26 -7.89 11.50
C GLY A 38 9.91 -9.28 11.52
N SER A 39 10.37 -9.73 12.68
CA SER A 39 10.84 -11.11 12.91
C SER A 39 10.49 -11.59 14.31
N LYS A 40 10.31 -12.90 14.49
CA LYS A 40 10.09 -13.48 15.82
C LYS A 40 11.40 -13.59 16.58
N LYS A 41 11.40 -13.14 17.84
CA LYS A 41 12.54 -13.24 18.78
C LYS A 41 12.03 -13.82 20.11
N GLY A 42 12.07 -15.15 20.23
CA GLY A 42 11.44 -15.86 21.35
C GLY A 42 9.93 -15.66 21.32
N ASP A 43 9.34 -15.18 22.42
CA ASP A 43 7.92 -14.84 22.52
C ASP A 43 7.59 -13.40 22.09
N ALA A 44 8.59 -12.62 21.68
CA ALA A 44 8.45 -11.24 21.24
C ALA A 44 8.56 -11.10 19.71
N ILE A 45 8.08 -9.96 19.20
CA ILE A 45 8.31 -9.51 17.83
C ILE A 45 9.44 -8.48 17.87
N ALA A 46 10.50 -8.73 17.11
CA ALA A 46 11.53 -7.74 16.79
C ALA A 46 11.13 -7.02 15.50
N ALA A 47 11.37 -5.72 15.44
CA ALA A 47 11.00 -4.87 14.32
C ALA A 47 12.02 -3.75 14.15
N VAL A 48 12.29 -3.36 12.91
CA VAL A 48 13.04 -2.12 12.62
C VAL A 48 12.11 -0.92 12.75
N GLY A 49 10.89 -1.03 12.23
CA GLY A 49 9.84 -0.02 12.36
C GLY A 49 8.59 -0.60 13.00
N PHE A 50 8.00 0.14 13.94
CA PHE A 50 6.77 -0.23 14.61
C PHE A 50 5.86 1.00 14.67
N PHE A 51 4.76 0.96 13.91
CA PHE A 51 3.88 2.09 13.70
C PHE A 51 2.48 1.76 14.21
N VAL A 52 1.86 2.71 14.90
CA VAL A 52 0.55 2.52 15.52
C VAL A 52 -0.39 3.60 15.01
N TRP A 53 -1.51 3.17 14.46
CA TRP A 53 -2.62 4.00 14.06
C TRP A 53 -3.77 3.82 15.05
N ASN A 54 -4.18 4.89 15.70
CA ASN A 54 -5.44 4.94 16.43
C ASN A 54 -6.58 5.13 15.41
N LEU A 55 -7.50 4.17 15.33
CA LEU A 55 -8.59 4.16 14.35
C LEU A 55 -9.81 4.97 14.80
N ASN A 56 -9.81 5.46 16.04
CA ASN A 56 -10.78 6.45 16.52
C ASN A 56 -10.32 7.89 16.29
N LYS A 57 -9.12 8.09 15.73
CA LYS A 57 -8.57 9.41 15.44
C LYS A 57 -8.90 9.79 13.99
N SER A 58 -9.43 11.00 13.80
CA SER A 58 -9.41 11.65 12.49
C SER A 58 -8.03 12.27 12.30
N TYR A 59 -7.36 11.90 11.21
CA TYR A 59 -6.02 12.38 10.89
C TYR A 59 -6.08 13.61 9.98
N PRO A 60 -5.22 14.61 10.17
CA PRO A 60 -5.06 15.70 9.20
C PRO A 60 -4.35 15.19 7.93
N GLU A 61 -4.17 16.06 6.93
CA GLU A 61 -3.45 15.76 5.68
C GLU A 61 -2.03 15.23 5.92
N THR A 62 -1.43 15.57 7.05
CA THR A 62 -0.09 15.11 7.46
C THR A 62 -0.10 13.79 8.24
N LEU A 63 -1.23 13.08 8.31
CA LEU A 63 -1.35 11.74 8.91
C LEU A 63 -0.74 11.66 10.32
N ARG A 64 0.22 10.77 10.58
CA ARG A 64 0.91 10.68 11.88
C ARG A 64 1.91 11.80 12.12
N GLY A 65 2.24 12.60 11.10
CA GLY A 65 3.12 13.74 11.17
C GLY A 65 3.74 14.08 9.82
N ASP A 66 4.09 15.34 9.62
CA ASP A 66 4.79 15.77 8.43
C ASP A 66 6.25 15.31 8.47
N GLN A 67 6.80 14.90 7.32
CA GLN A 67 8.10 14.22 7.22
C GLN A 67 8.21 12.94 8.04
N CYS A 68 7.11 12.37 8.50
CA CYS A 68 7.10 11.13 9.26
C CYS A 68 6.76 9.96 8.34
N THR A 69 7.70 9.02 8.20
CA THR A 69 7.45 7.73 7.53
C THR A 69 6.50 6.84 8.33
N SER A 70 6.04 5.77 7.70
CA SER A 70 5.27 4.67 8.29
C SER A 70 5.90 3.32 7.96
N ALA A 71 5.15 2.22 8.12
CA ALA A 71 5.56 0.96 7.51
C ALA A 71 5.58 1.10 5.98
N ASP A 72 4.73 1.97 5.42
CA ASP A 72 4.77 2.43 4.03
C ASP A 72 5.72 3.64 3.89
N ALA A 73 6.60 3.63 2.88
CA ALA A 73 7.60 4.69 2.68
C ALA A 73 7.01 6.10 2.47
N ALA A 74 5.84 6.21 1.83
CA ALA A 74 5.13 7.47 1.63
C ALA A 74 4.43 8.00 2.91
N GLY A 75 4.43 7.22 3.99
CA GLY A 75 3.82 7.58 5.27
C GLY A 75 2.36 7.14 5.44
N PHE A 76 1.80 6.37 4.51
CA PHE A 76 0.41 5.91 4.54
C PHE A 76 0.16 4.73 5.50
N PRO A 77 -1.07 4.55 6.01
CA PRO A 77 -1.48 3.28 6.62
C PRO A 77 -1.60 2.20 5.54
N ILE A 78 -0.72 1.20 5.53
CA ILE A 78 -0.73 0.09 4.55
C ILE A 78 -2.09 -0.60 4.54
N ALA A 79 -2.58 -1.05 5.68
CA ALA A 79 -3.76 -1.92 5.75
C ALA A 79 -5.03 -1.23 5.22
N ALA A 80 -5.12 0.09 5.33
CA ALA A 80 -6.27 0.86 4.84
C ALA A 80 -6.29 1.03 3.30
N LEU A 81 -5.18 0.71 2.64
CA LEU A 81 -5.00 0.85 1.18
C LEU A 81 -4.81 -0.50 0.49
N LEU A 82 -4.91 -1.61 1.23
CA LEU A 82 -4.87 -2.97 0.68
C LEU A 82 -6.29 -3.52 0.55
N PRO A 83 -6.75 -3.92 -0.63
CA PRO A 83 -8.00 -4.65 -0.75
C PRO A 83 -7.84 -6.03 -0.12
N THR A 84 -8.92 -6.53 0.46
CA THR A 84 -9.01 -7.88 1.03
C THR A 84 -9.79 -8.82 0.11
N ALA A 85 -9.51 -10.14 0.23
CA ALA A 85 -10.25 -11.14 -0.54
C ALA A 85 -11.75 -11.12 -0.21
N ASP A 86 -12.10 -10.83 1.04
CA ASP A 86 -13.48 -10.73 1.49
C ASP A 86 -14.22 -9.53 0.87
N GLU A 87 -13.58 -8.38 0.71
CA GLU A 87 -14.17 -7.22 0.01
C GLU A 87 -14.43 -7.54 -1.45
N VAL A 88 -13.46 -8.14 -2.14
CA VAL A 88 -13.62 -8.52 -3.55
C VAL A 88 -14.73 -9.56 -3.71
N ALA A 89 -14.78 -10.58 -2.85
CA ALA A 89 -15.84 -11.57 -2.84
C ALA A 89 -17.22 -10.97 -2.55
N SER A 90 -17.29 -9.89 -1.75
CA SER A 90 -18.52 -9.15 -1.49
C SER A 90 -18.98 -8.26 -2.65
N GLY A 91 -18.12 -8.06 -3.66
CA GLY A 91 -18.42 -7.34 -4.89
C GLY A 91 -18.06 -5.86 -4.88
N ALA A 92 -17.39 -5.35 -3.85
CA ALA A 92 -16.96 -3.95 -3.80
C ALA A 92 -15.72 -3.76 -2.91
N VAL A 93 -14.75 -3.00 -3.43
CA VAL A 93 -13.68 -2.37 -2.67
C VAL A 93 -13.97 -0.87 -2.66
N ASN A 94 -14.14 -0.27 -1.47
CA ASN A 94 -14.68 1.08 -1.32
C ASN A 94 -13.65 2.11 -0.83
N HIS A 95 -12.40 1.93 -1.23
CA HIS A 95 -11.29 2.80 -0.84
C HIS A 95 -10.25 2.86 -1.98
N PRO A 96 -9.35 3.87 -1.99
CA PRO A 96 -8.21 3.89 -2.90
C PRO A 96 -7.22 2.77 -2.56
N LEU A 97 -6.49 2.31 -3.56
CA LEU A 97 -5.48 1.26 -3.40
C LEU A 97 -4.08 1.87 -3.24
N ARG A 98 -3.17 1.20 -2.55
CA ARG A 98 -1.74 1.52 -2.67
C ARG A 98 -1.16 0.86 -3.92
N PHE A 99 -0.21 1.52 -4.55
CA PHE A 99 0.62 0.89 -5.56
C PHE A 99 2.09 1.27 -5.38
N ILE A 100 2.96 0.45 -5.96
CA ILE A 100 4.42 0.61 -5.88
C ILE A 100 5.02 0.62 -7.29
N LEU A 101 6.21 1.19 -7.43
CA LEU A 101 6.98 1.22 -8.69
C LEU A 101 8.45 0.92 -8.40
N PRO A 102 9.23 0.46 -9.39
CA PRO A 102 10.68 0.39 -9.24
C PRO A 102 11.24 1.76 -8.87
N ASN A 103 12.23 1.83 -7.97
CA ASN A 103 12.80 3.10 -7.50
C ASN A 103 13.39 3.96 -8.64
N SER A 104 13.80 3.34 -9.74
CA SER A 104 14.28 4.03 -10.96
C SER A 104 13.16 4.73 -11.75
N HIS A 105 11.89 4.44 -11.47
CA HIS A 105 10.72 5.05 -12.12
C HIS A 105 10.03 6.10 -11.25
N MET A 106 10.61 6.45 -10.10
CA MET A 106 10.04 7.40 -9.14
C MET A 106 10.99 8.55 -8.89
N ARG A 107 10.42 9.75 -8.69
CA ARG A 107 11.18 10.97 -8.46
C ARG A 107 11.89 10.93 -7.11
N GLU A 108 13.17 11.26 -7.08
CA GLU A 108 13.97 11.31 -5.85
C GLU A 108 13.76 12.59 -5.03
N GLY A 109 13.94 12.48 -3.71
CA GLY A 109 14.08 13.62 -2.79
C GLY A 109 12.81 14.45 -2.52
N VAL A 110 11.66 14.08 -3.08
CA VAL A 110 10.40 14.80 -2.91
C VAL A 110 9.18 13.87 -2.80
N PHE A 111 8.10 14.39 -2.26
CA PHE A 111 6.76 13.79 -2.30
C PHE A 111 5.69 14.86 -2.52
N VAL A 112 4.47 14.45 -2.82
CA VAL A 112 3.29 15.32 -2.88
C VAL A 112 2.22 14.81 -1.93
N ARG A 113 1.29 15.68 -1.50
CA ARG A 113 0.13 15.22 -0.72
C ARG A 113 -0.71 14.24 -1.56
N PRO A 114 -1.34 13.22 -0.93
CA PRO A 114 -1.47 13.02 0.52
C PRO A 114 -0.29 12.32 1.20
N ALA A 115 0.81 12.02 0.51
CA ALA A 115 2.00 11.48 1.17
C ALA A 115 2.56 12.47 2.21
N THR A 116 3.22 11.92 3.21
CA THR A 116 3.83 12.68 4.31
C THR A 116 5.33 12.47 4.40
N HIS A 117 5.87 11.61 3.52
CA HIS A 117 7.27 11.21 3.50
C HIS A 117 7.63 10.65 2.12
N ALA A 118 8.93 10.44 1.89
CA ALA A 118 9.47 9.75 0.72
C ALA A 118 10.65 8.85 1.13
N GLY A 119 10.87 7.78 0.38
CA GLY A 119 11.90 6.77 0.65
C GLY A 119 13.08 6.79 -0.32
N GLY A 120 13.38 5.62 -0.88
CA GLY A 120 14.55 5.34 -1.72
C GLY A 120 14.48 5.51 -3.25
N PRO A 121 13.54 6.25 -3.89
CA PRO A 121 13.62 6.60 -5.31
C PRO A 121 14.96 7.21 -5.71
N GLN A 122 15.34 7.05 -6.98
CA GLN A 122 16.70 7.37 -7.49
C GLN A 122 16.69 8.14 -8.81
N ASN A 123 15.52 8.59 -9.28
CA ASN A 123 15.40 9.25 -10.58
C ASN A 123 15.25 10.76 -10.40
N SER A 124 16.18 11.50 -11.01
CA SER A 124 16.22 12.97 -10.99
C SER A 124 15.40 13.63 -12.11
N ASP A 125 14.77 12.85 -13.00
CA ASP A 125 13.87 13.40 -14.02
C ASP A 125 12.62 14.01 -13.35
N PRO A 126 12.36 15.32 -13.51
CA PRO A 126 11.16 15.93 -12.93
C PRO A 126 9.85 15.41 -13.54
N ASN A 127 9.88 14.64 -14.63
CA ASN A 127 8.68 14.10 -15.28
C ASN A 127 8.27 12.72 -14.78
N VAL A 128 9.08 12.05 -13.94
CA VAL A 128 8.66 10.81 -13.28
C VAL A 128 7.77 11.09 -12.07
N PRO A 129 6.85 10.17 -11.70
CA PRO A 129 5.93 10.39 -10.60
C PRO A 129 6.65 10.48 -9.23
N PRO A 130 6.28 11.43 -8.36
CA PRO A 130 6.72 11.45 -6.96
C PRO A 130 5.81 10.58 -6.07
N TYR A 131 6.30 10.18 -4.90
CA TYR A 131 5.43 9.57 -3.87
C TYR A 131 4.21 10.43 -3.60
N GLY A 132 3.09 9.77 -3.33
CA GLY A 132 1.80 10.41 -3.07
C GLY A 132 1.01 10.79 -4.32
N VAL A 133 1.55 10.65 -5.53
CA VAL A 133 0.74 10.88 -6.74
C VAL A 133 -0.50 9.99 -6.74
N TRP A 134 -1.65 10.58 -7.06
CA TRP A 134 -2.92 9.89 -7.12
C TRP A 134 -3.31 9.62 -8.56
N LEU A 135 -3.28 8.34 -8.94
CA LEU A 135 -3.68 7.87 -10.26
C LEU A 135 -5.09 7.27 -10.24
N ARG A 136 -5.87 7.44 -11.30
CA ARG A 136 -7.19 6.82 -11.45
C ARG A 136 -7.31 6.16 -12.80
N LEU A 137 -7.80 4.92 -12.82
CA LEU A 137 -8.03 4.20 -14.06
C LEU A 137 -9.10 4.93 -14.86
N LYS A 138 -8.87 5.13 -16.16
CA LYS A 138 -9.80 5.85 -17.02
C LYS A 138 -11.18 5.21 -17.00
N ALA A 139 -12.21 6.05 -17.00
CA ALA A 139 -13.60 5.60 -16.93
C ALA A 139 -13.99 4.70 -18.11
N ASP A 140 -13.40 4.92 -19.28
CA ASP A 140 -13.65 4.19 -20.53
C ASP A 140 -12.73 2.97 -20.74
N PHE A 141 -11.86 2.63 -19.79
CA PHE A 141 -11.03 1.43 -19.85
C PHE A 141 -11.89 0.17 -20.03
N ASP A 142 -11.59 -0.63 -21.05
CA ASP A 142 -12.32 -1.87 -21.36
C ASP A 142 -11.93 -2.99 -20.39
N GLU A 143 -12.83 -3.28 -19.46
CA GLU A 143 -12.68 -4.34 -18.47
C GLU A 143 -13.36 -5.68 -18.86
N SER A 144 -13.91 -5.77 -20.07
CA SER A 144 -14.70 -6.93 -20.52
C SER A 144 -13.90 -8.24 -20.59
N LYS A 145 -12.58 -8.14 -20.78
CA LYS A 145 -11.66 -9.29 -20.79
C LYS A 145 -11.31 -9.82 -19.40
N TYR A 146 -11.63 -9.06 -18.34
CA TYR A 146 -11.30 -9.42 -16.96
C TYR A 146 -12.41 -10.24 -16.32
N SER A 147 -12.05 -11.09 -15.36
CA SER A 147 -13.03 -11.85 -14.56
C SER A 147 -13.89 -10.91 -13.72
N LYS A 148 -15.04 -11.42 -13.23
CA LYS A 148 -15.92 -10.64 -12.34
C LYS A 148 -15.20 -10.14 -11.08
N SER A 149 -14.31 -10.95 -10.50
CA SER A 149 -13.52 -10.57 -9.32
C SER A 149 -12.53 -9.46 -9.64
N GLU A 150 -11.85 -9.54 -10.79
CA GLU A 150 -10.91 -8.50 -11.24
C GLU A 150 -11.64 -7.19 -11.55
N GLN A 151 -12.84 -7.27 -12.15
CA GLN A 151 -13.68 -6.10 -12.40
C GLN A 151 -14.06 -5.34 -11.12
N VAL A 152 -14.15 -6.01 -9.97
CA VAL A 152 -14.37 -5.33 -8.68
C VAL A 152 -13.18 -4.42 -8.32
N ILE A 153 -11.94 -4.91 -8.52
CA ILE A 153 -10.72 -4.11 -8.32
C ILE A 153 -10.64 -2.98 -9.34
N LEU A 154 -10.90 -3.27 -10.62
CA LEU A 154 -10.88 -2.25 -11.68
C LEU A 154 -11.91 -1.14 -11.43
N LYS A 155 -13.08 -1.49 -10.93
CA LYS A 155 -14.10 -0.52 -10.51
C LYS A 155 -13.61 0.35 -9.35
N ALA A 156 -12.90 -0.22 -8.37
CA ALA A 156 -12.24 0.54 -7.32
C ALA A 156 -11.19 1.52 -7.89
N LEU A 157 -10.35 1.06 -8.81
CA LEU A 157 -9.36 1.91 -9.48
C LEU A 157 -9.99 3.02 -10.33
N LYS A 158 -11.15 2.77 -10.96
CA LYS A 158 -11.92 3.80 -11.68
C LYS A 158 -12.59 4.81 -10.75
N THR A 159 -13.02 4.38 -9.57
CA THR A 159 -13.80 5.21 -8.66
C THR A 159 -12.90 5.99 -7.70
N TYR A 160 -12.03 5.27 -7.00
CA TYR A 160 -11.19 5.80 -5.92
C TYR A 160 -9.75 6.01 -6.38
N GLY A 161 -9.28 5.27 -7.37
CA GLY A 161 -7.89 5.36 -7.84
C GLY A 161 -6.91 4.65 -6.91
N MET A 162 -5.64 5.00 -7.06
CA MET A 162 -4.52 4.43 -6.32
C MET A 162 -3.45 5.48 -6.04
N LEU A 163 -2.75 5.31 -4.92
CA LEU A 163 -1.72 6.22 -4.42
C LEU A 163 -0.34 5.58 -4.50
N LEU A 164 0.66 6.33 -4.99
CA LEU A 164 2.03 5.83 -5.06
C LEU A 164 2.64 5.85 -3.66
N SER A 165 2.96 4.66 -3.16
CA SER A 165 3.16 4.44 -1.72
C SER A 165 4.56 3.93 -1.36
N ASP A 166 5.15 3.05 -2.19
CA ASP A 166 6.48 2.50 -1.92
C ASP A 166 7.25 2.14 -3.19
N GLY A 167 8.51 1.73 -3.03
CA GLY A 167 9.33 1.14 -4.07
C GLY A 167 9.16 -0.37 -4.14
N GLY A 168 9.10 -0.93 -5.36
CA GLY A 168 9.12 -2.37 -5.59
C GLY A 168 8.66 -2.78 -6.99
N GLU A 169 8.63 -4.08 -7.25
CA GLU A 169 8.54 -4.61 -8.61
C GLU A 169 7.11 -5.00 -9.04
N VAL A 170 6.20 -5.24 -8.08
CA VAL A 170 4.82 -5.68 -8.36
C VAL A 170 3.85 -4.54 -8.04
N PRO A 171 3.27 -3.85 -9.05
CA PRO A 171 2.58 -2.58 -8.81
C PRO A 171 1.44 -2.66 -7.80
N LEU A 172 0.57 -3.67 -7.92
CA LEU A 172 -0.55 -3.86 -7.00
C LEU A 172 -0.23 -4.94 -5.97
N THR A 173 -0.32 -4.57 -4.70
CA THR A 173 -0.15 -5.49 -3.57
C THR A 173 -1.46 -5.54 -2.80
N PHE A 174 -1.88 -6.74 -2.38
CA PHE A 174 -3.15 -6.98 -1.68
C PHE A 174 -2.91 -7.60 -0.31
N ALA A 175 -3.91 -7.54 0.58
CA ALA A 175 -3.80 -8.14 1.90
C ALA A 175 -3.68 -9.67 1.80
N ASP A 176 -2.82 -10.27 2.61
CA ASP A 176 -2.70 -11.73 2.72
C ASP A 176 -4.04 -12.34 3.16
N ASP A 177 -4.50 -13.38 2.46
CA ASP A 177 -5.83 -13.95 2.65
C ASP A 177 -5.87 -15.04 3.74
N ARG A 178 -4.79 -15.30 4.47
CA ARG A 178 -4.72 -16.37 5.48
C ARG A 178 -5.82 -16.22 6.53
N THR A 179 -6.17 -14.99 6.87
CA THR A 179 -7.22 -14.67 7.85
C THR A 179 -8.58 -14.32 7.23
N SER A 180 -8.66 -14.19 5.90
CA SER A 180 -9.89 -13.92 5.16
C SER A 180 -10.75 -15.17 4.99
N THR A 181 -12.06 -15.00 4.83
CA THR A 181 -12.98 -16.11 4.53
C THR A 181 -12.82 -16.56 3.08
N ALA A 182 -12.86 -15.62 2.13
CA ALA A 182 -12.54 -15.83 0.73
C ALA A 182 -11.02 -15.95 0.53
N LYS A 183 -10.62 -16.60 -0.57
CA LYS A 183 -9.23 -16.80 -0.96
C LYS A 183 -8.98 -16.20 -2.34
N TRP A 184 -7.84 -15.54 -2.53
CA TRP A 184 -7.42 -14.97 -3.82
C TRP A 184 -7.39 -16.02 -4.92
N SER A 185 -6.91 -17.22 -4.58
CA SER A 185 -6.89 -18.36 -5.49
C SER A 185 -8.27 -18.79 -5.98
N SER A 186 -9.29 -18.73 -5.12
CA SER A 186 -10.68 -19.01 -5.50
C SER A 186 -11.34 -17.89 -6.29
N LEU A 187 -10.86 -16.65 -6.10
CA LEU A 187 -11.29 -15.48 -6.88
C LEU A 187 -10.61 -15.38 -8.24
N GLY A 188 -9.58 -16.20 -8.49
CA GLY A 188 -8.82 -16.21 -9.74
C GLY A 188 -7.81 -15.07 -9.87
N ILE A 189 -7.53 -14.34 -8.78
CA ILE A 189 -6.64 -13.18 -8.77
C ILE A 189 -5.21 -13.63 -8.46
N LYS A 190 -4.26 -13.17 -9.27
CA LYS A 190 -2.83 -13.45 -9.13
C LYS A 190 -2.02 -12.16 -9.14
N ALA A 191 -0.74 -12.24 -8.79
CA ALA A 191 0.18 -11.10 -8.81
C ALA A 191 0.31 -10.45 -10.21
N ASP A 192 0.08 -11.21 -11.27
CA ASP A 192 0.18 -10.77 -12.67
C ASP A 192 -1.16 -10.42 -13.33
N SER A 193 -2.29 -10.53 -12.61
CA SER A 193 -3.65 -10.28 -13.13
C SER A 193 -3.82 -8.93 -13.85
N PHE A 194 -3.02 -7.92 -13.49
CA PHE A 194 -3.18 -6.54 -13.98
C PHE A 194 -1.97 -6.01 -14.77
N ASN A 195 -1.00 -6.86 -15.12
CA ASN A 195 0.23 -6.43 -15.80
C ASN A 195 0.01 -5.85 -17.20
N ASP A 196 -1.11 -6.20 -17.84
CA ASP A 196 -1.48 -5.68 -19.16
C ASP A 196 -2.02 -4.24 -19.14
N ILE A 197 -2.22 -3.64 -17.95
CA ILE A 197 -2.75 -2.28 -17.84
C ILE A 197 -1.59 -1.30 -17.89
N GLY A 198 -1.43 -0.64 -19.04
CA GLY A 198 -0.42 0.39 -19.22
C GLY A 198 -0.69 1.64 -18.38
N VAL A 199 0.37 2.35 -18.01
CA VAL A 199 0.29 3.62 -17.27
C VAL A 199 -0.49 4.70 -18.03
N ASP A 200 -0.55 4.61 -19.36
CA ASP A 200 -1.35 5.48 -20.23
C ASP A 200 -2.86 5.29 -20.08
N GLN A 201 -3.30 4.25 -19.36
CA GLN A 201 -4.69 4.00 -19.01
C GLN A 201 -5.11 4.72 -17.72
N PHE A 202 -4.21 5.46 -17.08
CA PHE A 202 -4.48 6.20 -15.86
C PHE A 202 -4.42 7.71 -16.09
N ASP A 203 -5.33 8.42 -15.43
CA ASP A 203 -5.28 9.87 -15.30
C ASP A 203 -4.63 10.24 -13.96
N VAL A 204 -3.89 11.34 -13.94
CA VAL A 204 -3.43 11.95 -12.69
C VAL A 204 -4.59 12.76 -12.10
N VAL A 205 -5.15 12.26 -11.00
CA VAL A 205 -6.29 12.91 -10.31
C VAL A 205 -5.83 14.18 -9.63
N GLU A 206 -4.70 14.10 -8.93
CA GLU A 206 -4.14 15.17 -8.14
C GLU A 206 -2.62 15.06 -8.15
N LEU A 207 -1.97 16.18 -8.47
CA LEU A 207 -0.54 16.37 -8.34
C LEU A 207 -0.33 17.70 -7.64
N GLY A 208 -0.15 17.64 -6.32
CA GLY A 208 0.20 18.80 -5.51
C GLY A 208 1.59 19.33 -5.84
N SER A 209 1.97 20.42 -5.17
CA SER A 209 3.35 20.92 -5.22
C SER A 209 4.32 19.93 -4.58
N ASP A 210 5.51 19.80 -5.17
CA ASP A 210 6.60 19.03 -4.58
C ASP A 210 6.96 19.55 -3.18
N ILE A 211 7.04 18.62 -2.22
CA ILE A 211 7.51 18.84 -0.87
C ILE A 211 8.87 18.16 -0.74
N PRO A 212 9.96 18.90 -0.47
CA PRO A 212 11.27 18.32 -0.26
C PRO A 212 11.30 17.38 0.95
N LEU A 213 11.90 16.22 0.78
CA LEU A 213 12.18 15.29 1.88
C LEU A 213 13.33 15.82 2.74
N THR A 214 13.06 16.09 4.02
CA THR A 214 14.09 16.56 4.98
C THR A 214 14.37 15.59 6.12
N TYR A 215 13.54 14.55 6.27
CA TYR A 215 13.55 13.61 7.41
C TYR A 215 13.25 14.25 8.79
N ASP A 216 12.89 15.54 8.83
CA ASP A 216 12.55 16.26 10.07
C ASP A 216 11.12 15.96 10.52
N CYS A 217 10.86 14.72 10.95
CA CYS A 217 9.53 14.26 11.35
C CYS A 217 8.92 15.10 12.49
N ILE A 218 7.79 15.75 12.21
CA ILE A 218 6.97 16.49 13.19
C ILE A 218 5.65 15.75 13.37
N ARG A 219 5.50 15.07 14.52
CA ARG A 219 4.33 14.22 14.81
C ARG A 219 3.08 15.03 15.10
N ASN A 220 1.94 14.51 14.63
CA ASN A 220 0.63 14.97 15.05
C ASN A 220 0.22 14.25 16.34
N HIS A 221 0.21 14.97 17.46
CA HIS A 221 -0.29 14.47 18.75
C HIS A 221 -1.78 14.19 18.72
#